data_AF-A0A1V4VS49-F1
#
_entry.id   AF-A0A1V4VS49-F1
#
_cell.length_a   1.000
_cell.length_b   1.000
_cell.length_c   1.000
_cell.angle_alpha   90.00
_cell.angle_beta   90.00
_cell.angle_gamma   90.00
#
_symmetry.space_group_name_H-M   'P 1'
#
loop_
_entity.id
_entity.type
_entity.pdbx_description
1 polymer ?
#
loop_
_entity_poly.entity_id
_entity_poly.type
_entity_poly.pdbx_seq_one_letter_code
_entity_poly.pdbx_strand_id
1 'polypeptide(L)'
;MSKEDFTRVGYLYFLNKIYIIFLIWLTRDVLNAFLPANSDGLHPNVIFDSLLHWDAGWFLRIAGQGYDFDSAPFFPMLPFLIRLLTYVVGNGIIAGFLITNIALFIACYFLYIIAKEDFDQKTAAMTVFIMLFFPTAIFFTSIYSESLFLAFALASFYFARRGRWPWAVLLGSCAALSRNIGIVLFFVFLYMQYHENNKRIILKKTIPLLLIPASLSIFMLVLWKYAGDPLAFSHSLNTEFWGYRHFAYPGAGQFLNLNIFFSDSNFYNLFESGMAFLFLYLIIKSFKYLEDKPQLIFLTLGFLIPFSSVVDNLPLGMPRYILVLFPGYIALARLLCKNGLTHVYSVISILVFSAVGILFAAGHWIS
;
A
#
# COMPACT_ATOMS: atom_id res chain seq x y z
N MET A 1 -7.78 -4.31 25.15
CA MET A 1 -8.45 -4.93 23.98
C MET A 1 -9.19 -6.17 24.46
N SER A 2 -10.38 -6.45 23.92
CA SER A 2 -11.11 -7.68 24.24
C SER A 2 -10.66 -8.83 23.32
N LYS A 3 -10.78 -10.07 23.80
CA LYS A 3 -10.55 -11.29 23.01
C LYS A 3 -11.41 -11.30 21.72
N GLU A 4 -12.59 -10.71 21.79
CA GLU A 4 -13.52 -10.60 20.65
C GLU A 4 -12.99 -9.75 19.50
N ASP A 5 -12.31 -8.64 19.79
CA ASP A 5 -11.77 -7.75 18.76
C ASP A 5 -10.73 -8.48 17.90
N PHE A 6 -9.84 -9.24 18.55
CA PHE A 6 -8.86 -10.07 17.86
C PHE A 6 -9.51 -11.15 17.00
N THR A 7 -10.52 -11.84 17.55
CA THR A 7 -11.27 -12.87 16.80
C THR A 7 -11.96 -12.30 15.55
N ARG A 8 -12.55 -11.09 15.63
CA ARG A 8 -13.19 -10.44 14.47
C ARG A 8 -12.20 -10.10 13.37
N VAL A 9 -11.05 -9.51 13.73
CA VAL A 9 -9.98 -9.21 12.76
C VAL A 9 -9.45 -10.50 12.13
N GLY A 10 -9.21 -11.53 12.96
CA GLY A 10 -8.83 -12.87 12.51
C GLY A 10 -9.80 -13.45 11.49
N TYR A 11 -11.10 -13.42 11.78
CA TYR A 11 -12.13 -13.94 10.88
C TYR A 11 -12.09 -13.24 9.50
N LEU A 12 -12.09 -11.90 9.47
CA LEU A 12 -12.04 -11.15 8.21
C LEU A 12 -10.78 -11.44 7.40
N TYR A 13 -9.63 -11.51 8.08
CA TYR A 13 -8.35 -11.82 7.46
C TYR A 13 -8.36 -13.23 6.85
N PHE A 14 -8.72 -14.26 7.62
CA PHE A 14 -8.73 -15.64 7.12
C PHE A 14 -9.78 -15.86 6.02
N LEU A 15 -10.95 -15.22 6.13
CA LEU A 15 -11.96 -15.23 5.06
C LEU A 15 -11.39 -14.69 3.75
N ASN A 16 -10.68 -13.57 3.79
CA ASN A 16 -10.02 -13.00 2.61
C ASN A 16 -8.97 -13.97 2.02
N LYS A 17 -8.16 -14.63 2.85
CA LYS A 17 -7.14 -15.58 2.36
C LYS A 17 -7.76 -16.81 1.70
N ILE A 18 -8.79 -17.39 2.31
CA ILE A 18 -9.54 -18.51 1.72
C ILE A 18 -10.16 -18.07 0.39
N TYR A 19 -10.72 -16.86 0.34
CA TYR A 19 -11.31 -16.32 -0.89
C TYR A 19 -10.28 -16.13 -2.01
N ILE A 20 -9.09 -15.62 -1.70
CA ILE A 20 -7.99 -15.49 -2.68
C ILE A 20 -7.55 -16.86 -3.20
N ILE A 21 -7.42 -17.87 -2.33
CA ILE A 21 -7.09 -19.24 -2.75
C ILE A 21 -8.18 -19.78 -3.69
N PHE A 22 -9.46 -19.54 -3.38
CA PHE A 22 -10.57 -19.88 -4.26
C PHE A 22 -10.48 -19.17 -5.62
N LEU A 23 -10.14 -17.88 -5.66
CA LEU A 23 -9.98 -17.16 -6.92
C LEU A 23 -8.83 -17.72 -7.75
N ILE A 24 -7.71 -18.08 -7.14
CA ILE A 24 -6.58 -18.70 -7.86
C ILE A 24 -6.98 -20.05 -8.45
N TRP A 25 -7.66 -20.89 -7.67
CA TRP A 25 -8.22 -22.17 -8.14
C TRP A 25 -9.19 -21.93 -9.31
N LEU A 26 -10.12 -20.99 -9.17
CA LEU A 26 -11.09 -20.65 -10.21
C LEU A 26 -10.39 -20.19 -11.50
N THR A 27 -9.38 -19.33 -11.39
CA THR A 27 -8.59 -18.86 -12.54
C THR A 27 -7.89 -20.02 -13.24
N ARG A 28 -7.15 -20.84 -12.49
CA ARG A 28 -6.24 -21.84 -13.04
C ARG A 28 -6.94 -23.12 -13.51
N ASP A 29 -7.96 -23.58 -12.78
CA ASP A 29 -8.57 -24.88 -13.04
C ASP A 29 -9.89 -24.77 -13.83
N VAL A 30 -10.58 -23.62 -13.76
CA VAL A 30 -11.88 -23.44 -14.42
C VAL A 30 -11.78 -22.47 -15.60
N LEU A 31 -11.17 -21.30 -15.39
CA LEU A 31 -11.15 -20.23 -16.40
C LEU A 31 -9.98 -20.31 -17.38
N ASN A 32 -8.98 -21.17 -17.14
CA ASN A 32 -7.76 -21.23 -17.95
C ASN A 32 -8.01 -21.52 -19.44
N ALA A 33 -9.10 -22.19 -19.81
CA ALA A 33 -9.48 -22.39 -21.21
C ALA A 33 -9.91 -21.09 -21.91
N PHE A 34 -10.41 -20.11 -21.16
CA PHE A 34 -10.91 -18.82 -21.67
C PHE A 34 -9.94 -17.67 -21.40
N LEU A 35 -9.18 -17.77 -20.30
CA LEU A 35 -8.20 -16.80 -19.83
C LEU A 35 -6.92 -17.56 -19.47
N PRO A 36 -6.12 -17.97 -20.46
CA PRO A 36 -4.93 -18.77 -20.22
C PRO A 36 -3.95 -17.98 -19.35
N ALA A 37 -3.53 -18.59 -18.26
CA ALA A 37 -2.64 -17.93 -17.32
C ALA A 37 -1.21 -17.88 -17.87
N ASN A 38 -0.64 -16.66 -17.93
CA ASN A 38 0.77 -16.46 -18.21
C ASN A 38 1.57 -16.75 -16.93
N SER A 39 2.11 -17.97 -16.82
CA SER A 39 3.07 -18.31 -15.75
C SER A 39 4.49 -18.10 -16.21
N ASP A 40 5.26 -17.35 -15.44
CA ASP A 40 6.71 -17.22 -15.63
C ASP A 40 7.46 -18.49 -15.15
N GLY A 41 6.75 -19.45 -14.53
CA GLY A 41 7.33 -20.72 -14.06
C GLY A 41 8.31 -20.53 -12.89
N LEU A 42 8.12 -19.47 -12.10
CA LEU A 42 9.05 -19.03 -11.06
C LEU A 42 9.02 -19.91 -9.81
N HIS A 43 7.92 -20.66 -9.61
CA HIS A 43 7.77 -21.57 -8.48
C HIS A 43 6.95 -22.82 -8.87
N PRO A 44 7.29 -24.01 -8.35
CA PRO A 44 6.54 -25.24 -8.64
C PRO A 44 5.12 -25.30 -8.03
N ASN A 45 4.69 -24.27 -7.30
CA ASN A 45 3.42 -24.26 -6.58
C ASN A 45 2.49 -23.22 -7.22
N VAL A 46 1.36 -23.70 -7.74
CA VAL A 46 0.37 -22.91 -8.49
C VAL A 46 -0.11 -21.68 -7.71
N ILE A 47 -0.28 -21.79 -6.38
CA ILE A 47 -0.74 -20.68 -5.54
C ILE A 47 0.31 -19.57 -5.49
N PHE A 48 1.58 -19.94 -5.28
CA PHE A 48 2.65 -18.95 -5.21
C PHE A 48 2.95 -18.35 -6.57
N ASP A 49 2.98 -19.17 -7.63
CA ASP A 49 3.25 -18.69 -8.99
C ASP A 49 2.20 -17.65 -9.45
N SER A 50 0.91 -17.88 -9.17
CA SER A 50 -0.16 -16.90 -9.41
C SER A 50 -0.11 -15.62 -8.57
N LEU A 51 0.80 -15.55 -7.61
CA LEU A 51 0.97 -14.38 -6.74
C LEU A 51 2.34 -13.71 -6.93
N LEU A 52 3.19 -14.19 -7.84
CA LEU A 52 4.55 -13.71 -8.06
C LEU A 52 4.66 -12.96 -9.39
N HIS A 53 3.95 -11.84 -9.51
CA HIS A 53 4.00 -10.99 -10.71
C HIS A 53 4.73 -9.66 -10.45
N TRP A 54 5.38 -9.13 -11.49
CA TRP A 54 6.00 -7.79 -11.57
C TRP A 54 6.89 -7.41 -10.38
N ASP A 55 6.44 -6.53 -9.48
CA ASP A 55 7.22 -6.01 -8.36
C ASP A 55 7.72 -7.10 -7.40
N ALA A 56 6.98 -8.22 -7.30
CA ALA A 56 7.42 -9.36 -6.49
C ALA A 56 8.81 -9.86 -6.95
N GLY A 57 9.03 -9.90 -8.26
CA GLY A 57 10.33 -10.26 -8.86
C GLY A 57 11.44 -9.29 -8.44
N TRP A 58 11.17 -7.98 -8.43
CA TRP A 58 12.13 -6.97 -8.01
C TRP A 58 12.50 -7.10 -6.53
N PHE A 59 11.53 -7.26 -5.64
CA PHE A 59 11.80 -7.43 -4.21
C PHE A 59 12.63 -8.68 -3.91
N LEU A 60 12.32 -9.81 -4.58
CA LEU A 60 13.08 -11.06 -4.45
C LEU A 60 14.48 -10.94 -5.04
N ARG A 61 14.61 -10.29 -6.21
CA ARG A 61 15.91 -10.05 -6.86
C ARG A 61 16.81 -9.21 -5.95
N ILE A 62 16.30 -8.14 -5.36
CA ILE A 62 17.08 -7.30 -4.44
C ILE A 62 17.47 -8.07 -3.18
N ALA A 63 16.57 -8.90 -2.65
CA ALA A 63 16.87 -9.71 -1.46
C ALA A 63 18.00 -10.73 -1.72
N GLY A 64 18.07 -11.29 -2.94
CA GLY A 64 19.09 -12.29 -3.31
C GLY A 64 20.38 -11.71 -3.88
N GLN A 65 20.29 -10.69 -4.74
CA GLN A 65 21.37 -10.20 -5.59
C GLN A 65 21.81 -8.76 -5.24
N GLY A 66 21.03 -8.03 -4.45
CA GLY A 66 21.29 -6.63 -4.11
C GLY A 66 20.73 -5.64 -5.14
N TYR A 67 21.19 -4.39 -5.04
CA TYR A 67 20.71 -3.29 -5.86
C TYR A 67 21.54 -3.11 -7.13
N ASP A 68 20.87 -2.59 -8.16
CA ASP A 68 21.41 -1.94 -9.34
C ASP A 68 20.59 -0.66 -9.61
N PHE A 69 20.86 0.03 -10.72
CA PHE A 69 20.17 1.27 -11.06
C PHE A 69 18.66 1.06 -11.30
N ASP A 70 18.28 -0.01 -11.99
CA ASP A 70 16.88 -0.26 -12.36
C ASP A 70 16.02 -0.72 -11.18
N SER A 71 16.61 -1.39 -10.18
CA SER A 71 15.92 -1.75 -8.92
C SER A 71 15.83 -0.62 -7.90
N ALA A 72 16.51 0.51 -8.14
CA ALA A 72 16.54 1.61 -7.18
C ALA A 72 15.17 2.15 -6.75
N PRO A 73 14.07 2.08 -7.53
CA PRO A 73 12.75 2.53 -7.05
C PRO A 73 12.16 1.69 -5.92
N PHE A 74 12.69 0.49 -5.68
CA PHE A 74 12.18 -0.44 -4.67
C PHE A 74 12.89 -0.22 -3.33
N PHE A 75 12.12 0.27 -2.36
CA PHE A 75 12.63 0.66 -1.05
C PHE A 75 13.09 -0.56 -0.21
N PRO A 76 14.09 -0.37 0.67
CA PRO A 76 14.94 -1.47 1.14
C PRO A 76 14.34 -2.33 2.26
N MET A 77 13.28 -1.87 2.94
CA MET A 77 12.79 -2.56 4.14
C MET A 77 12.28 -3.97 3.83
N LEU A 78 11.49 -4.16 2.76
CA LEU A 78 10.97 -5.48 2.41
C LEU A 78 12.10 -6.44 1.94
N PRO A 79 12.96 -6.09 0.97
CA PRO A 79 14.09 -6.96 0.58
C PRO A 79 15.01 -7.32 1.74
N PHE A 80 15.29 -6.36 2.63
CA PHE A 80 16.12 -6.60 3.80
C PHE A 80 15.51 -7.65 4.73
N LEU A 81 14.22 -7.54 5.05
CA LEU A 81 13.53 -8.53 5.88
C LEU A 81 13.44 -9.89 5.19
N ILE A 82 13.18 -9.93 3.88
CA ILE A 82 13.17 -11.17 3.10
C ILE A 82 14.52 -11.85 3.22
N ARG A 83 15.62 -11.13 2.98
CA ARG A 83 16.97 -11.68 3.09
C ARG A 83 17.26 -12.20 4.49
N LEU A 84 16.90 -11.45 5.53
CA LEU A 84 17.11 -11.86 6.92
C LEU A 84 16.36 -13.15 7.25
N LEU A 85 15.07 -13.23 6.90
CA LEU A 85 14.24 -14.39 7.18
C LEU A 85 14.61 -15.60 6.30
N THR A 86 15.16 -15.36 5.11
CA THR A 86 15.67 -16.42 4.22
C THR A 86 16.79 -17.22 4.89
N TYR A 87 17.64 -16.61 5.72
CA TYR A 87 18.66 -17.37 6.48
C TYR A 87 18.07 -18.39 7.45
N VAL A 88 16.82 -18.20 7.88
CA VAL A 88 16.13 -19.11 8.81
C VAL A 88 15.26 -20.11 8.06
N VAL A 89 14.53 -19.66 7.04
CA VAL A 89 13.54 -20.46 6.31
C VAL A 89 14.15 -21.23 5.12
N GLY A 90 15.29 -20.77 4.59
CA GLY A 90 15.97 -21.36 3.45
C GLY A 90 15.36 -21.03 2.07
N ASN A 91 14.28 -20.25 2.02
CA ASN A 91 13.60 -19.89 0.77
C ASN A 91 13.05 -18.45 0.81
N GLY A 92 13.51 -17.61 -0.13
CA GLY A 92 13.13 -16.19 -0.21
C GLY A 92 11.68 -15.93 -0.57
N ILE A 93 11.05 -16.80 -1.36
CA ILE A 93 9.63 -16.70 -1.72
C ILE A 93 8.77 -16.96 -0.49
N ILE A 94 9.06 -18.03 0.26
CA ILE A 94 8.34 -18.34 1.51
C ILE A 94 8.54 -17.22 2.53
N ALA A 95 9.77 -16.72 2.68
CA ALA A 95 10.09 -15.60 3.55
C ALA A 95 9.27 -14.35 3.18
N GLY A 96 9.21 -13.99 1.88
CA GLY A 96 8.42 -12.85 1.40
C GLY A 96 6.93 -12.99 1.67
N PHE A 97 6.34 -14.15 1.39
CA PHE A 97 4.92 -14.38 1.72
C PHE A 97 4.66 -14.31 3.22
N LEU A 98 5.51 -14.89 4.06
CA LEU A 98 5.37 -14.82 5.52
C LEU A 98 5.41 -13.36 5.99
N ILE A 99 6.41 -12.59 5.57
CA ILE A 99 6.57 -11.18 5.97
C ILE A 99 5.35 -10.36 5.54
N THR A 100 4.97 -10.42 4.27
CA THR A 100 3.87 -9.61 3.74
C THR A 100 2.53 -9.97 4.39
N ASN A 101 2.23 -11.25 4.59
CA ASN A 101 0.96 -11.68 5.17
C ASN A 101 0.88 -11.44 6.69
N ILE A 102 1.98 -11.63 7.42
CA ILE A 102 2.05 -11.25 8.84
C ILE A 102 1.89 -9.73 8.99
N ALA A 103 2.57 -8.95 8.14
CA ALA A 103 2.42 -7.50 8.14
C ALA A 103 0.98 -7.07 7.83
N LEU A 104 0.31 -7.72 6.86
CA LEU A 104 -1.09 -7.43 6.57
C LEU A 104 -1.99 -7.68 7.78
N PHE A 105 -1.80 -8.79 8.50
CA PHE A 105 -2.56 -9.07 9.72
C PHE A 105 -2.33 -7.99 10.79
N ILE A 106 -1.09 -7.55 10.97
CA ILE A 106 -0.73 -6.44 11.88
C ILE A 106 -1.39 -5.12 11.42
N ALA A 107 -1.43 -4.85 10.12
CA ALA A 107 -2.11 -3.69 9.56
C ALA A 107 -3.62 -3.75 9.84
N CYS A 108 -4.29 -4.87 9.56
CA CYS A 108 -5.71 -5.08 9.88
C CYS A 108 -6.00 -4.83 11.37
N TYR A 109 -5.11 -5.32 12.24
CA TYR A 109 -5.21 -5.16 13.68
C TYR A 109 -5.17 -3.70 14.11
N PHE A 110 -4.13 -2.95 13.72
CA PHE A 110 -4.02 -1.54 14.12
C PHE A 110 -5.08 -0.67 13.45
N LEU A 111 -5.46 -0.97 12.20
CA LEU A 111 -6.54 -0.28 11.50
C LEU A 111 -7.87 -0.44 12.23
N TYR A 112 -8.19 -1.67 12.66
CA TYR A 112 -9.39 -1.93 13.45
C TYR A 112 -9.42 -1.12 14.73
N ILE A 113 -8.32 -1.11 15.49
CA ILE A 113 -8.26 -0.41 16.76
C ILE A 113 -8.39 1.10 16.57
N ILE A 114 -7.65 1.67 15.62
CA ILE A 114 -7.73 3.11 15.32
C ILE A 114 -9.16 3.50 14.91
N ALA A 115 -9.77 2.75 14.00
CA ALA A 115 -11.14 3.03 13.54
C ALA A 115 -12.18 2.84 14.65
N LYS A 116 -11.97 1.89 15.57
CA LYS A 116 -12.86 1.64 16.72
C LYS A 116 -12.71 2.73 17.79
N GLU A 117 -11.50 3.22 18.02
CA GLU A 117 -11.24 4.36 18.92
C GLU A 117 -11.88 5.65 18.41
N ASP A 118 -11.88 5.87 17.08
CA ASP A 118 -12.46 7.07 16.47
C ASP A 118 -13.99 7.00 16.35
N PHE A 119 -14.55 5.79 16.18
CA PHE A 119 -15.97 5.58 15.92
C PHE A 119 -16.56 4.44 16.76
N ASP A 120 -16.84 3.32 16.11
CA ASP A 120 -17.55 2.21 16.71
C ASP A 120 -17.09 0.87 16.09
N GLN A 121 -17.51 -0.22 16.71
CA GLN A 121 -17.13 -1.57 16.33
C GLN A 121 -17.55 -1.96 14.91
N LYS A 122 -18.72 -1.52 14.45
CA LYS A 122 -19.27 -1.82 13.12
C LYS A 122 -18.46 -1.07 12.06
N THR A 123 -18.20 0.21 12.29
CA THR A 123 -17.35 1.04 11.42
C THR A 123 -15.94 0.47 11.32
N ALA A 124 -15.36 0.01 12.44
CA ALA A 124 -14.04 -0.60 12.47
C ALA A 124 -13.97 -1.92 11.68
N ALA A 125 -14.94 -2.82 11.87
CA ALA A 125 -15.01 -4.08 11.11
C ALA A 125 -15.19 -3.82 9.61
N MET A 126 -16.06 -2.86 9.25
CA MET A 126 -16.27 -2.46 7.87
C MET A 126 -15.01 -1.84 7.26
N THR A 127 -14.25 -1.04 8.01
CA THR A 127 -12.98 -0.47 7.55
C THR A 127 -11.99 -1.56 7.14
N VAL A 128 -11.82 -2.59 7.99
CA VAL A 128 -10.93 -3.73 7.68
C VAL A 128 -11.44 -4.53 6.49
N PHE A 129 -12.77 -4.76 6.41
CA PHE A 129 -13.38 -5.44 5.26
C PHE A 129 -13.12 -4.67 3.96
N ILE A 130 -13.34 -3.35 3.95
CA ILE A 130 -13.08 -2.48 2.80
C ILE A 130 -11.63 -2.60 2.36
N MET A 131 -10.67 -2.56 3.29
CA MET A 131 -9.24 -2.69 2.94
C MET A 131 -8.93 -4.06 2.32
N LEU A 132 -9.45 -5.16 2.90
CA LEU A 132 -9.17 -6.52 2.44
C LEU A 132 -9.85 -6.89 1.12
N PHE A 133 -11.01 -6.29 0.83
CA PHE A 133 -11.78 -6.53 -0.40
C PHE A 133 -11.80 -5.30 -1.31
N PHE A 134 -10.87 -4.37 -1.13
CA PHE A 134 -10.68 -3.24 -2.04
C PHE A 134 -10.34 -3.78 -3.43
N PRO A 135 -10.75 -3.12 -4.55
CA PRO A 135 -10.53 -3.64 -5.90
C PRO A 135 -9.14 -4.21 -6.16
N THR A 136 -8.10 -3.56 -5.66
CA THR A 136 -6.69 -3.95 -5.84
C THR A 136 -6.04 -4.54 -4.58
N ALA A 137 -6.82 -5.03 -3.62
CA ALA A 137 -6.30 -5.59 -2.36
C ALA A 137 -5.44 -6.86 -2.55
N ILE A 138 -5.39 -7.45 -3.74
CA ILE A 138 -4.56 -8.63 -4.04
C ILE A 138 -3.07 -8.34 -3.80
N PHE A 139 -2.64 -7.09 -4.04
CA PHE A 139 -1.28 -6.62 -3.77
C PHE A 139 -0.89 -6.69 -2.29
N PHE A 140 -1.84 -6.72 -1.36
CA PHE A 140 -1.53 -6.94 0.06
C PHE A 140 -1.09 -8.37 0.37
N THR A 141 -1.40 -9.32 -0.52
CA THR A 141 -1.10 -10.75 -0.34
C THR A 141 0.16 -11.18 -1.08
N SER A 142 0.44 -10.56 -2.23
CA SER A 142 1.66 -10.75 -3.01
C SER A 142 2.91 -10.18 -2.29
N ILE A 143 4.12 -10.51 -2.76
CA ILE A 143 5.40 -10.05 -2.19
C ILE A 143 5.65 -8.59 -2.58
N TYR A 144 4.83 -7.71 -2.02
CA TYR A 144 4.76 -6.28 -2.29
C TYR A 144 4.92 -5.51 -0.97
N SER A 145 5.44 -4.29 -1.04
CA SER A 145 5.74 -3.44 0.14
C SER A 145 4.53 -2.91 0.90
N GLU A 146 3.33 -2.99 0.33
CA GLU A 146 2.11 -2.27 0.71
C GLU A 146 1.65 -2.67 2.11
N SER A 147 1.60 -3.97 2.40
CA SER A 147 1.22 -4.50 3.72
C SER A 147 2.26 -4.15 4.79
N LEU A 148 3.55 -4.23 4.45
CA LEU A 148 4.64 -3.90 5.36
C LEU A 148 4.63 -2.40 5.71
N PHE A 149 4.44 -1.56 4.70
CA PHE A 149 4.26 -0.13 4.89
C PHE A 149 3.07 0.18 5.79
N LEU A 150 1.89 -0.37 5.51
CA LEU A 150 0.69 -0.12 6.32
C LEU A 150 0.88 -0.58 7.77
N ALA A 151 1.49 -1.74 8.01
CA ALA A 151 1.76 -2.24 9.35
C ALA A 151 2.59 -1.23 10.16
N PHE A 152 3.68 -0.73 9.59
CA PHE A 152 4.52 0.28 10.23
C PHE A 152 3.81 1.62 10.39
N ALA A 153 3.12 2.11 9.36
CA ALA A 153 2.40 3.37 9.39
C ALA A 153 1.30 3.37 10.47
N LEU A 154 0.42 2.36 10.48
CA LEU A 154 -0.66 2.25 11.45
C LEU A 154 -0.14 2.04 12.88
N ALA A 155 0.88 1.21 13.07
CA ALA A 155 1.51 1.04 14.37
C ALA A 155 2.15 2.35 14.85
N SER A 156 2.80 3.10 13.97
CA SER A 156 3.39 4.40 14.30
C SER A 156 2.33 5.41 14.75
N PHE A 157 1.20 5.50 14.05
CA PHE A 157 0.04 6.32 14.43
C PHE A 157 -0.51 5.92 15.81
N TYR A 158 -0.69 4.62 16.03
CA TYR A 158 -1.19 4.08 17.29
C TYR A 158 -0.30 4.45 18.48
N PHE A 159 1.02 4.30 18.34
CA PHE A 159 1.95 4.68 19.40
C PHE A 159 2.06 6.20 19.58
N ALA A 160 1.96 6.99 18.51
CA ALA A 160 1.95 8.45 18.57
C ALA A 160 0.74 8.96 19.37
N ARG A 161 -0.47 8.44 19.09
CA ARG A 161 -1.71 8.79 19.82
C ARG A 161 -1.64 8.49 21.32
N ARG A 162 -0.77 7.56 21.74
CA ARG A 162 -0.55 7.17 23.13
C ARG A 162 0.63 7.92 23.78
N GLY A 163 1.20 8.92 23.11
CA GLY A 163 2.38 9.65 23.57
C GLY A 163 3.67 8.82 23.59
N ARG A 164 3.69 7.62 23.01
CA ARG A 164 4.86 6.72 22.98
C ARG A 164 5.76 7.05 21.79
N TRP A 165 6.30 8.27 21.80
CA TRP A 165 7.07 8.88 20.71
C TRP A 165 8.26 8.03 20.20
N PRO A 166 9.09 7.37 21.03
CA PRO A 166 10.20 6.57 20.51
C PRO A 166 9.74 5.46 19.56
N TRP A 167 8.65 4.77 19.89
CA TRP A 167 8.07 3.72 19.04
C TRP A 167 7.42 4.30 17.78
N ALA A 168 6.72 5.44 17.91
CA ALA A 168 6.14 6.13 16.77
C ALA A 168 7.21 6.54 15.75
N VAL A 169 8.30 7.13 16.22
CA VAL A 169 9.43 7.53 15.37
C VAL A 169 10.10 6.33 14.72
N LEU A 170 10.44 5.29 15.49
CA LEU A 170 11.09 4.09 14.98
C LEU A 170 10.26 3.43 13.87
N LEU A 171 8.97 3.21 14.13
CA LEU A 171 8.06 2.59 13.15
C LEU A 171 7.79 3.53 11.96
N GLY A 172 7.74 4.84 12.18
CA GLY A 172 7.66 5.84 11.11
C GLY A 172 8.88 5.82 10.19
N SER A 173 10.09 5.66 10.74
CA SER A 173 11.32 5.47 9.97
C SER A 173 11.28 4.15 9.18
N CYS A 174 10.80 3.05 9.78
CA CYS A 174 10.60 1.80 9.07
C CYS A 174 9.58 1.94 7.92
N ALA A 175 8.50 2.71 8.11
CA ALA A 175 7.54 3.00 7.04
C ALA A 175 8.18 3.80 5.90
N ALA A 176 9.00 4.82 6.20
CA ALA A 176 9.74 5.60 5.21
C ALA A 176 10.76 4.75 4.44
N LEU A 177 11.34 3.73 5.07
CA LEU A 177 12.21 2.73 4.42
C LEU A 177 11.45 1.65 3.66
N SER A 178 10.12 1.54 3.81
CA SER A 178 9.28 0.63 3.02
C SER A 178 8.76 1.30 1.74
N ARG A 179 8.43 2.59 1.79
CA ARG A 179 7.92 3.39 0.66
C ARG A 179 8.21 4.88 0.89
N ASN A 180 8.43 5.62 -0.21
CA ASN A 180 8.65 7.08 -0.19
C ASN A 180 7.57 7.87 0.59
N ILE A 181 6.31 7.45 0.48
CA ILE A 181 5.16 8.07 1.15
C ILE A 181 5.25 8.03 2.69
N GLY A 182 6.10 7.16 3.27
CA GLY A 182 6.33 7.13 4.71
C GLY A 182 6.94 8.41 5.27
N ILE A 183 7.59 9.22 4.43
CA ILE A 183 8.08 10.55 4.85
C ILE A 183 6.93 11.48 5.29
N VAL A 184 5.70 11.24 4.82
CA VAL A 184 4.52 12.03 5.21
C VAL A 184 4.26 11.93 6.72
N LEU A 185 4.64 10.81 7.37
CA LEU A 185 4.50 10.63 8.81
C LEU A 185 5.27 11.67 9.62
N PHE A 186 6.37 12.20 9.07
CA PHE A 186 7.07 13.33 9.70
C PHE A 186 6.14 14.54 9.88
N PHE A 187 5.42 14.94 8.83
CA PHE A 187 4.50 16.07 8.89
C PHE A 187 3.30 15.80 9.79
N VAL A 188 2.79 14.57 9.78
CA VAL A 188 1.72 14.12 10.69
C VAL A 188 2.15 14.28 12.15
N PHE A 189 3.31 13.74 12.52
CA PHE A 189 3.79 13.76 13.89
C PHE A 189 4.25 15.15 14.33
N LEU A 190 4.81 15.95 13.41
CA LEU A 190 5.10 17.35 13.65
C LEU A 190 3.81 18.12 13.96
N TYR A 191 2.73 17.88 13.20
CA TYR A 191 1.43 18.49 13.47
C TYR A 191 0.86 18.07 14.83
N MET A 192 0.92 16.78 15.16
CA MET A 192 0.47 16.27 16.46
C MET A 192 1.22 16.96 17.61
N GLN A 193 2.56 17.00 17.57
CA GLN A 193 3.35 17.68 18.59
C GLN A 193 3.07 19.17 18.65
N TYR A 194 2.93 19.84 17.50
CA TYR A 194 2.60 21.26 17.45
C TYR A 194 1.26 21.54 18.14
N HIS A 195 0.25 20.72 17.87
CA HIS A 195 -1.08 20.88 18.47
C HIS A 195 -1.08 20.56 19.98
N GLU A 196 -0.43 19.47 20.40
CA GLU A 196 -0.31 19.09 21.81
C GLU A 196 0.44 20.13 22.66
N ASN A 197 1.41 20.83 22.07
CA ASN A 197 2.22 21.84 22.76
C ASN A 197 1.68 23.27 22.58
N ASN A 198 0.36 23.45 22.55
CA ASN A 198 -0.29 24.76 22.42
C ASN A 198 0.19 25.57 21.20
N LYS A 199 0.30 24.93 20.04
CA LYS A 199 0.74 25.54 18.78
C LYS A 199 2.18 26.08 18.86
N ARG A 200 3.06 25.36 19.55
CA ARG A 200 4.50 25.69 19.64
C ARG A 200 5.34 24.49 19.26
N ILE A 201 6.40 24.74 18.49
CA ILE A 201 7.41 23.72 18.16
C ILE A 201 8.44 23.70 19.28
N ILE A 202 8.58 22.56 19.95
CA ILE A 202 9.58 22.36 21.00
C ILE A 202 10.71 21.51 20.41
N LEU A 203 11.86 22.13 20.13
CA LEU A 203 12.99 21.47 19.44
C LEU A 203 13.37 20.12 20.05
N LYS A 204 13.44 20.02 21.39
CA LYS A 204 13.80 18.77 22.09
C LYS A 204 12.84 17.61 21.76
N LYS A 205 11.56 17.89 21.49
CA LYS A 205 10.55 16.87 21.12
C LYS A 205 10.54 16.61 19.60
N THR A 206 10.89 17.62 18.81
CA THR A 206 10.87 17.56 17.34
C THR A 206 12.12 16.94 16.74
N ILE A 207 13.30 17.09 17.36
CA ILE A 207 14.57 16.50 16.89
C ILE A 207 14.44 14.98 16.65
N PRO A 208 13.87 14.17 17.58
CA PRO A 208 13.63 12.76 17.31
C PRO A 208 12.82 12.47 16.05
N LEU A 209 11.86 13.33 15.67
CA LEU A 209 11.04 13.14 14.47
C LEU A 209 11.88 13.18 13.18
N LEU A 210 13.01 13.88 13.19
CA LEU A 210 13.92 13.96 12.04
C LEU A 210 14.53 12.59 11.68
N LEU A 211 14.46 11.60 12.58
CA LEU A 211 14.86 10.23 12.26
C LEU A 211 14.00 9.61 11.14
N ILE A 212 12.76 10.07 10.94
CA ILE A 212 11.90 9.59 9.85
C ILE A 212 12.51 9.97 8.48
N PRO A 213 12.70 11.25 8.13
CA PRO A 213 13.36 11.60 6.88
C PRO A 213 14.84 11.17 6.84
N ALA A 214 15.58 11.23 7.97
CA ALA A 214 16.98 10.82 8.01
C ALA A 214 17.18 9.31 7.77
N SER A 215 16.16 8.48 8.02
CA SER A 215 16.25 7.05 7.68
C SER A 215 16.48 6.82 6.18
N LEU A 216 16.00 7.71 5.31
CA LEU A 216 16.25 7.61 3.87
C LEU A 216 17.74 7.74 3.53
N SER A 217 18.55 8.39 4.36
CA SER A 217 19.99 8.44 4.17
C SER A 217 20.63 7.06 4.20
N ILE A 218 20.07 6.10 4.97
CA ILE A 218 20.52 4.69 4.95
C ILE A 218 20.33 4.12 3.54
N PHE A 219 19.16 4.36 2.93
CA PHE A 219 18.88 3.88 1.58
C PHE A 219 19.75 4.57 0.53
N MET A 220 19.91 5.90 0.62
CA MET A 220 20.77 6.67 -0.27
C MET A 220 22.23 6.17 -0.23
N LEU A 221 22.75 5.82 0.95
CA LEU A 221 24.09 5.24 1.08
C LEU A 221 24.19 3.85 0.43
N VAL A 222 23.15 3.03 0.54
CA VAL A 222 23.07 1.73 -0.16
C VAL A 222 23.08 1.97 -1.67
N LEU A 223 22.24 2.87 -2.19
CA LEU A 223 22.19 3.16 -3.62
C LEU A 223 23.49 3.77 -4.15
N TRP A 224 24.15 4.64 -3.38
CA TRP A 224 25.44 5.17 -3.78
C TRP A 224 26.48 4.07 -3.93
N LYS A 225 26.50 3.09 -3.02
CA LYS A 225 27.43 1.96 -3.09
C LYS A 225 27.17 1.03 -4.28
N TYR A 226 25.90 0.74 -4.58
CA TYR A 226 25.52 -0.30 -5.55
C TYR A 226 25.18 0.23 -6.94
N ALA A 227 24.56 1.41 -7.03
CA ALA A 227 24.12 2.04 -8.27
C ALA A 227 24.98 3.26 -8.66
N GLY A 228 25.91 3.70 -7.80
CA GLY A 228 26.76 4.87 -8.06
C GLY A 228 26.03 6.23 -7.91
N ASP A 229 24.74 6.22 -7.59
CA ASP A 229 23.90 7.41 -7.47
C ASP A 229 23.03 7.34 -6.19
N PRO A 230 23.22 8.24 -5.21
CA PRO A 230 22.42 8.24 -3.97
C PRO A 230 20.93 8.54 -4.21
N LEU A 231 20.58 9.17 -5.34
CA LEU A 231 19.21 9.52 -5.72
C LEU A 231 18.67 8.60 -6.83
N ALA A 232 19.30 7.43 -7.04
CA ALA A 232 18.89 6.49 -8.08
C ALA A 232 17.40 6.11 -7.99
N PHE A 233 16.80 6.06 -6.79
CA PHE A 233 15.36 5.76 -6.61
C PHE A 233 14.42 6.76 -7.31
N SER A 234 14.90 7.97 -7.59
CA SER A 234 14.17 9.00 -8.33
C SER A 234 14.68 9.14 -9.76
N HIS A 235 15.99 9.05 -9.99
CA HIS A 235 16.54 9.22 -11.33
C HIS A 235 16.25 8.03 -12.25
N SER A 236 16.25 6.79 -11.74
CA SER A 236 15.96 5.62 -12.58
C SER A 236 14.52 5.62 -13.07
N LEU A 237 13.59 6.20 -12.30
CA LEU A 237 12.20 6.38 -12.72
C LEU A 237 12.07 7.24 -13.99
N ASN A 238 13.01 8.16 -14.24
CA ASN A 238 13.05 9.00 -15.44
C ASN A 238 13.91 8.35 -16.56
N THR A 239 13.72 7.06 -16.80
CA THR A 239 14.38 6.35 -17.91
C THR A 239 13.37 5.63 -18.77
N GLU A 240 13.79 5.17 -19.95
CA GLU A 240 12.98 4.35 -20.84
C GLU A 240 12.41 3.11 -20.11
N PHE A 241 13.23 2.48 -19.28
CA PHE A 241 12.86 1.27 -18.54
C PHE A 241 11.65 1.50 -17.62
N TRP A 242 11.55 2.69 -17.02
CA TRP A 242 10.45 3.07 -16.11
C TRP A 242 9.47 4.07 -16.73
N GLY A 243 9.50 4.25 -18.06
CA GLY A 243 8.53 5.05 -18.81
C GLY A 243 8.64 6.55 -18.60
N TYR A 244 9.84 7.07 -18.30
CA TYR A 244 10.13 8.50 -18.14
C TYR A 244 9.26 9.22 -17.10
N ARG A 245 9.08 8.59 -15.93
CA ARG A 245 8.28 9.17 -14.85
C ARG A 245 8.84 10.51 -14.38
N HIS A 246 7.97 11.50 -14.24
CA HIS A 246 8.32 12.83 -13.74
C HIS A 246 7.12 13.50 -13.05
N PHE A 247 7.35 14.63 -12.37
CA PHE A 247 6.30 15.41 -11.73
C PHE A 247 5.70 16.45 -12.69
N ALA A 248 4.39 16.63 -12.62
CA ALA A 248 3.64 17.67 -13.30
C ALA A 248 2.56 18.24 -12.36
N TYR A 249 1.59 18.98 -12.91
CA TYR A 249 0.46 19.47 -12.12
C TYR A 249 -0.43 18.31 -11.62
N PRO A 250 -1.08 18.45 -10.45
CA PRO A 250 -1.94 17.41 -9.90
C PRO A 250 -3.02 16.96 -10.90
N GLY A 251 -3.04 15.67 -11.22
CA GLY A 251 -4.01 15.05 -12.12
C GLY A 251 -3.54 14.91 -13.57
N ALA A 252 -2.41 15.51 -13.97
CA ALA A 252 -1.89 15.46 -15.34
C ALA A 252 -1.83 14.02 -15.90
N GLY A 253 -1.25 13.07 -15.13
CA GLY A 253 -1.16 11.67 -15.55
C GLY A 253 -2.52 11.00 -15.68
N GLN A 254 -3.51 11.41 -14.89
CA GLN A 254 -4.87 10.85 -14.97
C GLN A 254 -5.63 11.36 -16.19
N PHE A 255 -5.41 12.62 -16.59
CA PHE A 255 -5.95 13.16 -17.83
C PHE A 255 -5.29 12.52 -19.05
N LEU A 256 -3.98 12.24 -18.99
CA LEU A 256 -3.28 11.50 -20.03
C LEU A 256 -3.87 10.09 -20.20
N ASN A 257 -4.03 9.34 -19.10
CA ASN A 257 -4.67 8.03 -19.10
C ASN A 257 -6.08 8.07 -19.71
N LEU A 258 -6.90 9.08 -19.38
CA LEU A 258 -8.23 9.24 -19.97
C LEU A 258 -8.15 9.51 -21.48
N ASN A 259 -7.20 10.34 -21.93
CA ASN A 259 -7.01 10.58 -23.35
C ASN A 259 -6.66 9.29 -24.10
N ILE A 260 -5.75 8.48 -23.56
CA ILE A 260 -5.39 7.17 -24.13
C ILE A 260 -6.61 6.22 -24.16
N PHE A 261 -7.46 6.25 -23.13
CA PHE A 261 -8.71 5.49 -23.17
C PHE A 261 -9.62 5.95 -24.31
N PHE A 262 -9.79 7.26 -24.51
CA PHE A 262 -10.64 7.78 -25.59
C PHE A 262 -10.07 7.54 -26.99
N SER A 263 -8.74 7.50 -27.15
CA SER A 263 -8.10 7.21 -28.43
C SER A 263 -8.06 5.71 -28.75
N ASP A 264 -7.67 4.89 -27.77
CA ASP A 264 -7.27 3.50 -28.01
C ASP A 264 -8.23 2.48 -27.38
N SER A 265 -9.31 2.94 -26.71
CA SER A 265 -10.26 2.11 -25.96
C SER A 265 -9.59 1.24 -24.88
N ASN A 266 -8.48 1.72 -24.31
CA ASN A 266 -7.75 1.00 -23.27
C ASN A 266 -8.45 1.12 -21.90
N PHE A 267 -9.31 0.13 -21.59
CA PHE A 267 -10.13 0.09 -20.36
C PHE A 267 -9.32 0.10 -19.07
N TYR A 268 -8.07 -0.33 -19.10
CA TYR A 268 -7.22 -0.33 -17.93
C TYR A 268 -6.82 1.11 -17.52
N ASN A 269 -6.58 1.99 -18.50
CA ASN A 269 -6.36 3.41 -18.21
C ASN A 269 -7.61 4.11 -17.65
N LEU A 270 -8.80 3.71 -18.11
CA LEU A 270 -10.07 4.15 -17.52
C LEU A 270 -10.19 3.68 -16.07
N PHE A 271 -9.82 2.43 -15.78
CA PHE A 271 -9.83 1.90 -14.42
C PHE A 271 -8.87 2.67 -13.49
N GLU A 272 -7.62 2.91 -13.91
CA GLU A 272 -6.66 3.69 -13.11
C GLU A 272 -7.19 5.10 -12.79
N SER A 273 -7.60 5.85 -13.83
CA SER A 273 -8.13 7.21 -13.66
C SER A 273 -9.43 7.23 -12.86
N GLY A 274 -10.32 6.28 -13.11
CA GLY A 274 -11.57 6.11 -12.36
C GLY A 274 -11.30 5.91 -10.87
N MET A 275 -10.37 5.02 -10.51
CA MET A 275 -9.97 4.80 -9.12
C MET A 275 -9.36 6.05 -8.49
N ALA A 276 -8.49 6.77 -9.22
CA ALA A 276 -7.89 8.01 -8.74
C ALA A 276 -8.95 9.10 -8.46
N PHE A 277 -9.91 9.31 -9.37
CA PHE A 277 -10.97 10.31 -9.19
C PHE A 277 -12.00 9.91 -8.13
N LEU A 278 -12.35 8.62 -8.03
CA LEU A 278 -13.19 8.11 -6.94
C LEU A 278 -12.51 8.32 -5.58
N PHE A 279 -11.20 8.09 -5.51
CA PHE A 279 -10.44 8.32 -4.29
C PHE A 279 -10.28 9.82 -3.98
N LEU A 280 -10.09 10.67 -4.98
CA LEU A 280 -10.12 12.13 -4.81
C LEU A 280 -11.46 12.61 -4.22
N TYR A 281 -12.58 12.10 -4.74
CA TYR A 281 -13.90 12.36 -4.18
C TYR A 281 -13.99 11.91 -2.71
N LEU A 282 -13.44 10.73 -2.39
CA LEU A 282 -13.38 10.23 -1.02
C LEU A 282 -12.54 11.12 -0.10
N ILE A 283 -11.43 11.68 -0.58
CA ILE A 283 -10.62 12.65 0.18
C ILE A 283 -11.44 13.90 0.52
N ILE A 284 -12.14 14.47 -0.48
CA ILE A 284 -13.00 15.64 -0.27
C ILE A 284 -14.09 15.32 0.77
N LYS A 285 -14.72 14.14 0.68
CA LYS A 285 -15.70 13.70 1.69
C LYS A 285 -15.06 13.46 3.05
N SER A 286 -13.80 13.02 3.11
CA SER A 286 -13.12 12.73 4.38
C SER A 286 -13.03 13.94 5.29
N PHE A 287 -12.94 15.17 4.77
CA PHE A 287 -12.99 16.40 5.58
C PHE A 287 -14.31 16.58 6.36
N LYS A 288 -15.39 15.92 5.94
CA LYS A 288 -16.69 15.90 6.64
C LYS A 288 -16.82 14.70 7.59
N TYR A 289 -16.15 13.58 7.30
CA TYR A 289 -16.32 12.31 8.00
C TYR A 289 -15.16 11.92 8.91
N LEU A 290 -14.00 12.59 8.83
CA LEU A 290 -12.88 12.39 9.73
C LEU A 290 -12.65 13.67 10.52
N GLU A 291 -12.62 13.54 11.84
CA GLU A 291 -12.31 14.65 12.75
C GLU A 291 -10.81 14.72 13.08
N ASP A 292 -10.11 13.59 12.91
CA ASP A 292 -8.66 13.49 13.16
C ASP A 292 -7.83 14.14 12.04
N LYS A 293 -7.34 15.34 12.31
CA LYS A 293 -6.51 16.12 11.36
C LYS A 293 -5.22 15.41 10.94
N PRO A 294 -4.45 14.77 11.85
CA PRO A 294 -3.35 13.86 11.50
C PRO A 294 -3.68 12.87 10.37
N GLN A 295 -4.84 12.20 10.44
CA GLN A 295 -5.29 11.31 9.37
C GLN A 295 -5.54 12.04 8.05
N LEU A 296 -6.18 13.22 8.10
CA LEU A 296 -6.41 14.05 6.90
C LEU A 296 -5.10 14.53 6.26
N ILE A 297 -4.09 14.88 7.06
CA ILE A 297 -2.77 15.27 6.56
C ILE A 297 -2.12 14.09 5.82
N PHE A 298 -2.13 12.91 6.45
CA PHE A 298 -1.58 11.69 5.83
C PHE A 298 -2.28 11.34 4.53
N LEU A 299 -3.62 11.35 4.54
CA LEU A 299 -4.45 11.05 3.38
C LEU A 299 -4.20 12.05 2.23
N THR A 300 -4.17 13.34 2.53
CA THR A 300 -4.07 14.40 1.52
C THR A 300 -2.67 14.46 0.91
N LEU A 301 -1.62 14.55 1.73
CA LEU A 301 -0.24 14.60 1.23
C LEU A 301 0.15 13.28 0.56
N GLY A 302 -0.29 12.15 1.12
CA GLY A 302 -0.04 10.85 0.55
C GLY A 302 -0.70 10.63 -0.82
N PHE A 303 -1.85 11.25 -1.07
CA PHE A 303 -2.50 11.21 -2.38
C PHE A 303 -1.90 12.21 -3.38
N LEU A 304 -1.61 13.45 -2.94
CA LEU A 304 -1.15 14.52 -3.83
C LEU A 304 0.19 14.21 -4.49
N ILE A 305 1.10 13.53 -3.79
CA ILE A 305 2.42 13.16 -4.34
C ILE A 305 2.27 12.29 -5.62
N PRO A 306 1.65 11.09 -5.57
CA PRO A 306 1.47 10.26 -6.76
C PRO A 306 0.48 10.86 -7.76
N PHE A 307 -0.53 11.62 -7.30
CA PHE A 307 -1.47 12.31 -8.20
C PHE A 307 -0.81 13.40 -9.04
N SER A 308 0.33 13.93 -8.61
CA SER A 308 1.18 14.87 -9.38
C SER A 308 2.23 14.18 -10.24
N SER A 309 2.22 12.85 -10.34
CA SER A 309 3.16 12.11 -11.21
C SER A 309 2.56 11.88 -12.61
N VAL A 310 3.43 11.92 -13.61
CA VAL A 310 3.16 11.55 -15.01
C VAL A 310 4.15 10.46 -15.42
N VAL A 311 3.73 9.55 -16.28
CA VAL A 311 4.55 8.53 -16.93
C VAL A 311 4.15 8.57 -18.41
N ASP A 312 5.14 8.60 -19.30
CA ASP A 312 4.90 8.89 -20.71
C ASP A 312 4.44 7.65 -21.47
N ASN A 313 5.09 6.51 -21.22
CA ASN A 313 4.96 5.31 -22.06
C ASN A 313 4.49 4.06 -21.30
N LEU A 314 4.20 4.19 -20.00
CA LEU A 314 3.73 3.12 -19.13
C LEU A 314 2.58 3.62 -18.25
N PRO A 315 1.73 2.72 -17.72
CA PRO A 315 0.72 3.13 -16.77
C PRO A 315 1.28 3.68 -15.46
N LEU A 316 0.51 4.57 -14.80
CA LEU A 316 1.01 5.29 -13.64
C LEU A 316 1.08 4.42 -12.38
N GLY A 317 0.13 3.50 -12.19
CA GLY A 317 0.09 2.72 -10.96
C GLY A 317 -0.76 3.29 -9.83
N MET A 318 -1.72 4.17 -10.14
CA MET A 318 -2.49 4.87 -9.09
C MET A 318 -3.20 3.97 -8.08
N PRO A 319 -3.87 2.87 -8.47
CA PRO A 319 -4.61 2.06 -7.52
C PRO A 319 -3.74 1.51 -6.38
N ARG A 320 -2.48 1.14 -6.63
CA ARG A 320 -1.52 0.78 -5.58
C ARG A 320 -1.08 1.93 -4.69
N TYR A 321 -0.96 3.15 -5.21
CA TYR A 321 -0.62 4.31 -4.37
C TYR A 321 -1.74 4.67 -3.40
N ILE A 322 -3.00 4.59 -3.83
CA ILE A 322 -4.15 4.85 -2.96
C ILE A 322 -4.41 3.70 -1.97
N LEU A 323 -3.95 2.49 -2.29
CA LEU A 323 -4.15 1.28 -1.49
C LEU A 323 -3.58 1.41 -0.06
N VAL A 324 -2.53 2.22 0.12
CA VAL A 324 -1.89 2.41 1.44
C VAL A 324 -2.46 3.61 2.22
N LEU A 325 -3.44 4.32 1.68
CA LEU A 325 -4.03 5.51 2.30
C LEU A 325 -5.19 5.15 3.22
N PHE A 326 -4.85 4.48 4.33
CA PHE A 326 -5.82 3.90 5.26
C PHE A 326 -6.95 4.83 5.76
N PRO A 327 -6.78 6.16 5.93
CA PRO A 327 -7.89 7.00 6.38
C PRO A 327 -9.05 7.03 5.38
N GLY A 328 -8.78 6.82 4.09
CA GLY A 328 -9.82 6.69 3.08
C GLY A 328 -10.78 5.53 3.40
N TYR A 329 -10.26 4.39 3.86
CA TYR A 329 -11.09 3.24 4.25
C TYR A 329 -11.98 3.56 5.44
N ILE A 330 -11.45 4.31 6.42
CA ILE A 330 -12.22 4.74 7.60
C ILE A 330 -13.35 5.68 7.19
N ALA A 331 -13.05 6.68 6.35
CA ALA A 331 -14.04 7.62 5.85
C ALA A 331 -15.14 6.93 5.04
N LEU A 332 -14.76 5.98 4.17
CA LEU A 332 -15.69 5.20 3.37
C LEU A 332 -16.57 4.31 4.26
N ALA A 333 -15.98 3.64 5.25
CA ALA A 333 -16.74 2.85 6.22
C ALA A 333 -17.78 3.70 6.95
N ARG A 334 -17.38 4.89 7.46
CA ARG A 334 -18.30 5.81 8.16
C ARG A 334 -19.43 6.26 7.24
N LEU A 335 -19.13 6.61 6.00
CA LEU A 335 -20.13 7.01 5.00
C LEU A 335 -21.12 5.89 4.69
N LEU A 336 -20.63 4.66 4.49
CA LEU A 336 -21.46 3.50 4.16
C LEU A 336 -22.32 3.06 5.35
N CYS A 337 -21.75 3.01 6.57
CA CYS A 337 -22.48 2.65 7.77
C CYS A 337 -23.59 3.66 8.09
N LYS A 338 -23.32 4.96 7.92
CA LYS A 338 -24.31 6.03 8.14
C LYS A 338 -25.50 5.93 7.17
N ASN A 339 -25.24 5.55 5.92
CA ASN A 339 -26.26 5.52 4.87
C ASN A 339 -26.89 4.13 4.65
N GLY A 340 -26.51 3.11 5.43
CA GLY A 340 -27.01 1.74 5.26
C GLY A 340 -26.55 1.05 3.97
N LEU A 341 -25.49 1.55 3.32
CA LEU A 341 -25.02 1.07 2.02
C LEU A 341 -23.93 -0.02 2.12
N THR A 342 -23.67 -0.55 3.33
CA THR A 342 -22.61 -1.53 3.56
C THR A 342 -22.76 -2.79 2.72
N HIS A 343 -23.97 -3.34 2.61
CA HIS A 343 -24.20 -4.57 1.85
C HIS A 343 -24.01 -4.37 0.34
N VAL A 344 -24.55 -3.27 -0.20
CA VAL A 344 -24.41 -2.93 -1.62
C VAL A 344 -22.94 -2.77 -1.98
N TYR A 345 -22.20 -2.00 -1.16
CA TYR A 345 -20.77 -1.84 -1.35
C TYR A 345 -20.03 -3.18 -1.25
N SER A 346 -20.30 -4.01 -0.24
CA SER A 346 -19.63 -5.30 -0.08
C SER A 346 -19.81 -6.20 -1.30
N VAL A 347 -21.01 -6.27 -1.88
CA VAL A 347 -21.26 -7.07 -3.10
C VAL A 347 -20.45 -6.52 -4.27
N ILE A 348 -20.53 -5.21 -4.53
CA ILE A 348 -19.80 -4.58 -5.64
C ILE A 348 -18.28 -4.75 -5.46
N SER A 349 -17.77 -4.49 -4.25
CA SER A 349 -16.34 -4.57 -3.94
C SER A 349 -15.81 -5.99 -4.11
N ILE A 350 -16.55 -7.01 -3.66
CA ILE A 350 -16.18 -8.41 -3.88
C ILE A 350 -16.15 -8.74 -5.37
N LEU A 351 -17.16 -8.34 -6.15
CA LEU A 351 -17.19 -8.62 -7.60
C LEU A 351 -16.01 -7.99 -8.33
N VAL A 352 -15.72 -6.72 -8.05
CA VAL A 352 -14.59 -6.01 -8.67
C VAL A 352 -13.25 -6.60 -8.20
N PHE A 353 -13.11 -6.88 -6.90
CA PHE A 353 -11.93 -7.55 -6.35
C PHE A 353 -11.70 -8.92 -7.00
N SER A 354 -12.75 -9.67 -7.28
CA SER A 354 -12.66 -10.98 -7.95
C SER A 354 -12.23 -10.84 -9.40
N ALA A 355 -12.79 -9.89 -10.15
CA ALA A 355 -12.38 -9.63 -11.52
C ALA A 355 -10.88 -9.25 -11.59
N VAL A 356 -10.45 -8.32 -10.73
CA VAL A 356 -9.05 -7.90 -10.63
C VAL A 356 -8.16 -9.06 -10.15
N GLY A 357 -8.57 -9.80 -9.13
CA GLY A 357 -7.83 -10.94 -8.60
C GLY A 357 -7.65 -12.06 -9.63
N ILE A 358 -8.67 -12.33 -10.45
CA ILE A 358 -8.60 -13.32 -11.53
C ILE A 358 -7.60 -12.87 -12.61
N LEU A 359 -7.70 -11.62 -13.07
CA LEU A 359 -6.78 -11.05 -14.05
C LEU A 359 -5.33 -11.07 -13.52
N PHE A 360 -5.12 -10.72 -12.25
CA PHE A 360 -3.80 -10.75 -11.62
C PHE A 360 -3.26 -12.18 -11.57
N ALA A 361 -4.05 -13.14 -11.10
CA ALA A 361 -3.64 -14.54 -10.99
C ALA A 361 -3.39 -15.23 -12.35
N ALA A 362 -3.94 -14.68 -13.43
CA ALA A 362 -3.70 -15.07 -14.82
C ALA A 362 -2.49 -14.35 -15.45
N GLY A 363 -1.81 -13.45 -14.73
CA GLY A 363 -0.65 -12.72 -15.23
C GLY A 363 -0.98 -11.56 -16.18
N HIS A 364 -2.21 -11.06 -16.18
CA HIS A 364 -2.57 -9.84 -16.92
C HIS A 364 -2.22 -8.59 -16.11
N TRP A 365 -1.52 -7.64 -16.73
CA TRP A 365 -1.04 -6.43 -16.08
C TRP A 365 -2.16 -5.67 -15.34
N ILE A 366 -1.97 -5.48 -14.05
CA ILE A 366 -2.80 -4.63 -13.18
C ILE A 366 -1.87 -3.84 -12.25
N SER A 367 -2.27 -2.63 -11.87
CA SER A 367 -1.58 -1.77 -10.91
C SER A 367 -2.51 -1.21 -9.84
#